data_AF-A0A0K2RUS4-F1
#
_entry.id   AF-A0A0K2RUS4-F1
#
_cell.length_a   1.000
_cell.length_b   1.000
_cell.length_c   1.000
_cell.angle_alpha   90.00
_cell.angle_beta   90.00
_cell.angle_gamma   90.00
#
_symmetry.space_group_name_H-M   'P 1'
#
loop_
_entity.id
_entity.type
_entity.pdbx_description
1 polymer ?
#
loop_
_entity_poly.entity_id
_entity_poly.type
_entity_poly.pdbx_seq_one_letter_code
_entity_poly.pdbx_strand_id
1 'polypeptide(L)'
;MKAVPISEDPGPAVAGTRETTASREYPLSRSVYAFVREAPHSRWDPKVKEFMRFVFSREGQSVVAAEGDYLPLPESIAGPELERLMNLSSPSE
;
A
#
# COMPACT_ATOMS: atom_id res chain seq x y z
N MET A 1 21.73 -2.48 -13.39
CA MET A 1 20.78 -3.34 -14.12
C MET A 1 19.80 -2.42 -14.86
N LYS A 2 19.45 -2.68 -16.12
CA LYS A 2 18.49 -1.85 -16.87
C LYS A 2 17.15 -2.59 -16.96
N ALA A 3 16.07 -1.97 -16.48
CA ALA A 3 14.74 -2.54 -16.61
C ALA A 3 14.33 -2.58 -18.09
N VAL A 4 13.71 -3.70 -18.51
CA VAL A 4 13.15 -3.85 -19.85
C VAL A 4 11.71 -3.32 -19.83
N PRO A 5 11.28 -2.54 -20.84
CA PRO A 5 9.88 -2.16 -20.97
C PRO A 5 8.98 -3.39 -21.19
N ILE A 6 7.83 -3.44 -20.52
CA ILE A 6 6.90 -4.59 -20.56
C ILE A 6 5.48 -4.08 -20.79
N SER A 7 4.68 -4.86 -21.53
CA SER A 7 3.22 -4.71 -21.68
C SER A 7 2.55 -6.02 -21.28
N GLU A 8 1.39 -5.95 -20.62
CA GLU A 8 0.56 -7.15 -20.36
C GLU A 8 -0.18 -7.63 -21.61
N ASP A 9 -0.66 -6.67 -22.40
CA ASP A 9 -1.41 -6.91 -23.63
C ASP A 9 -0.61 -6.54 -24.89
N PRO A 10 -1.02 -6.98 -26.08
CA PRO A 10 -0.49 -6.47 -27.34
C PRO A 10 -0.65 -4.94 -27.43
N GLY A 11 0.44 -4.20 -27.33
CA GLY A 11 0.41 -2.75 -27.27
C GLY A 11 1.75 -2.11 -26.89
N PRO A 12 1.77 -0.79 -26.65
CA PRO A 12 2.98 -0.07 -26.22
C PRO A 12 3.50 -0.61 -24.88
N ALA A 13 4.78 -0.94 -24.81
CA ALA A 13 5.42 -1.36 -23.58
C ALA A 13 5.71 -0.16 -22.65
N VAL A 14 5.51 -0.35 -21.35
CA VAL A 14 5.77 0.65 -20.32
C VAL A 14 7.18 0.44 -19.76
N ALA A 15 7.98 1.50 -19.66
CA ALA A 15 9.32 1.43 -19.07
C ALA A 15 9.24 1.25 -17.54
N GLY A 16 10.12 0.46 -16.95
CA GLY A 16 10.22 0.30 -15.49
C GLY A 16 11.02 1.44 -14.86
N THR A 17 10.37 2.58 -14.60
CA THR A 17 10.96 3.73 -13.90
C THR A 17 10.33 3.89 -12.52
N ARG A 18 10.86 4.78 -11.69
CA ARG A 18 10.30 5.04 -10.36
C ARG A 18 8.87 5.56 -10.47
N GLU A 19 8.62 6.42 -11.44
CA GLU A 19 7.35 7.08 -11.71
C GLU A 19 6.29 6.06 -12.16
N THR A 20 6.58 5.26 -13.18
CA THR A 20 5.64 4.24 -13.70
C THR A 20 5.40 3.10 -12.71
N THR A 21 6.37 2.80 -11.85
CA THR A 21 6.20 1.85 -10.75
C THR A 21 5.31 2.43 -9.65
N ALA A 22 5.52 3.70 -9.29
CA ALA A 22 4.73 4.38 -8.26
C ALA A 22 3.26 4.56 -8.69
N SER A 23 3.00 4.88 -9.95
CA SER A 23 1.64 5.01 -10.51
C SER A 23 0.97 3.66 -10.81
N ARG A 24 1.72 2.54 -10.68
CA ARG A 24 1.31 1.18 -11.07
C ARG A 24 1.00 1.00 -12.56
N GLU A 25 1.50 1.88 -13.42
CA GLU A 25 1.45 1.70 -14.87
C GLU A 25 2.40 0.62 -15.36
N TYR A 26 3.54 0.43 -14.67
CA TYR A 26 4.45 -0.65 -15.01
C TYR A 26 3.87 -2.01 -14.56
N PRO A 27 3.66 -2.98 -15.47
CA PRO A 27 2.95 -4.24 -15.15
C PRO A 27 3.52 -5.05 -13.99
N LEU A 28 4.83 -5.00 -13.78
CA LEU A 28 5.50 -5.79 -12.74
C LEU A 28 5.64 -5.04 -11.40
N SER A 29 4.89 -3.95 -11.21
CA SER A 29 4.79 -3.27 -9.92
C SER A 29 4.20 -4.21 -8.88
N ARG A 30 4.83 -4.32 -7.70
CA ARG A 30 4.38 -5.23 -6.64
C ARG A 30 4.05 -4.47 -5.36
N SER A 31 2.94 -4.84 -4.74
CA SER A 31 2.61 -4.41 -3.39
C SER A 31 3.30 -5.33 -2.37
N VAL A 32 3.76 -4.74 -1.26
CA VAL A 32 4.13 -5.49 -0.07
C VAL A 32 2.89 -5.66 0.79
N TYR A 33 2.60 -6.89 1.20
CA TYR A 33 1.40 -7.20 1.99
C TYR A 33 1.77 -7.41 3.45
N ALA A 34 1.01 -6.77 4.35
CA ALA A 34 1.01 -7.07 5.77
C ALA A 34 -0.25 -7.87 6.11
N PHE A 35 -0.10 -8.95 6.87
CA PHE A 35 -1.21 -9.79 7.31
C PHE A 35 -1.41 -9.64 8.81
N VAL A 36 -2.63 -9.34 9.22
CA VAL A 36 -3.04 -9.31 10.63
C VAL A 36 -3.96 -10.49 10.87
N ARG A 37 -3.66 -11.27 11.91
CA ARG A 37 -4.53 -12.37 12.33
C ARG A 37 -5.79 -11.80 12.97
N GLU A 38 -6.93 -12.05 12.36
CA GLU A 38 -8.23 -11.74 12.92
C GLU A 38 -8.88 -13.03 13.44
N ALA A 39 -9.22 -13.07 14.73
CA ALA A 39 -10.00 -14.19 15.27
C ALA A 39 -11.50 -13.90 15.09
N PRO A 40 -12.36 -14.92 14.90
CA PRO A 40 -13.80 -14.72 14.78
C PRO A 40 -14.33 -13.91 15.98
N HIS A 41 -15.04 -12.81 15.70
CA HIS A 41 -15.60 -11.89 16.70
C HIS A 41 -14.57 -11.14 17.57
N SER A 42 -13.28 -11.18 17.20
CA SER A 42 -12.24 -10.45 17.92
C SER A 42 -11.90 -9.15 17.20
N ARG A 43 -11.80 -8.06 17.96
CA ARG A 43 -11.22 -6.82 17.46
C ARG A 43 -9.72 -7.04 17.27
N TRP A 44 -9.12 -6.34 16.30
CA TRP A 44 -7.66 -6.30 16.20
C TRP A 44 -7.03 -5.86 17.51
N ASP A 45 -5.85 -6.40 17.84
CA ASP A 45 -5.07 -5.90 18.97
C ASP A 45 -4.89 -4.38 18.82
N PRO A 46 -5.23 -3.56 19.84
CA PRO A 46 -5.15 -2.11 19.74
C PRO A 46 -3.78 -1.59 19.31
N LYS A 47 -2.69 -2.26 19.70
CA LYS A 47 -1.32 -1.89 19.30
C LYS A 47 -1.08 -2.17 17.81
N VAL A 48 -1.61 -3.28 17.31
CA VAL A 48 -1.53 -3.61 15.88
C VAL A 48 -2.36 -2.63 15.07
N LYS A 49 -3.58 -2.31 15.52
CA LYS A 49 -4.43 -1.30 14.87
C LYS A 49 -3.72 0.05 14.81
N GLU A 50 -3.13 0.50 15.91
CA GLU A 50 -2.43 1.78 15.97
C GLU A 50 -1.17 1.80 15.10
N PHE A 51 -0.41 0.70 15.07
CA PHE A 51 0.74 0.59 14.18
C PHE A 51 0.32 0.66 12.70
N MET A 52 -0.75 -0.05 12.31
CA MET A 52 -1.26 0.01 10.93
C MET A 52 -1.82 1.40 10.59
N ARG A 53 -2.40 2.11 11.57
CA ARG A 53 -2.84 3.50 11.40
C ARG A 53 -1.65 4.40 11.09
N PHE A 54 -0.54 4.23 11.80
CA PHE A 54 0.71 4.93 11.52
C PHE A 54 1.25 4.57 10.12
N VAL A 55 1.29 3.29 9.76
CA VAL A 55 1.77 2.84 8.43
C VAL A 55 1.01 3.53 7.29
N PHE A 56 -0.32 3.60 7.36
CA PHE A 56 -1.13 4.26 6.32
C PHE A 56 -1.18 5.80 6.43
N SER A 57 -0.70 6.38 7.54
CA SER A 57 -0.70 7.83 7.72
C SER A 57 0.30 8.54 6.81
N ARG A 58 0.09 9.85 6.61
CA ARG A 58 1.04 10.73 5.92
C ARG A 58 2.46 10.65 6.52
N GLU A 59 2.57 10.51 7.84
CA GLU A 59 3.84 10.40 8.54
C GLU A 59 4.55 9.09 8.17
N GLY A 60 3.85 7.96 8.28
CA GLY A 60 4.39 6.65 7.89
C GLY A 60 4.81 6.60 6.42
N GLN A 61 3.99 7.16 5.52
CA GLN A 61 4.32 7.25 4.10
C GLN A 61 5.54 8.16 3.85
N SER A 62 5.74 9.22 4.64
CA SER A 62 6.91 10.09 4.55
C SER A 62 8.19 9.37 4.98
N VAL A 63 8.11 8.49 5.99
CA VAL A 63 9.24 7.64 6.41
C VAL A 63 9.66 6.69 5.29
N VAL A 64 8.69 6.03 4.62
CA VAL A 64 8.97 5.15 3.47
C VAL A 64 9.62 5.93 2.33
N ALA A 65 9.09 7.13 2.02
CA ALA A 65 9.64 7.96 0.96
C ALA A 65 11.09 8.42 1.24
N ALA A 66 11.44 8.66 2.50
CA ALA A 66 12.77 9.05 2.93
C ALA A 66 13.77 7.89 2.94
N GLU A 67 13.31 6.68 3.25
CA GLU A 67 14.12 5.47 3.26
C GLU A 67 14.57 5.08 1.83
N GLY A 68 13.64 5.08 0.88
CA GLY A 68 13.94 5.08 -0.55
C GLY A 68 14.07 3.71 -1.23
N ASP A 69 14.15 2.59 -0.50
CA ASP A 69 14.13 1.24 -1.07
C ASP A 69 12.71 0.83 -1.49
N TYR A 70 11.70 1.39 -0.81
CA TYR A 70 10.28 1.23 -1.17
C TYR A 70 9.66 2.53 -1.68
N LEU A 71 8.58 2.38 -2.45
CA LEU A 71 7.75 3.49 -2.89
C LEU A 71 6.59 3.67 -1.90
N PRO A 72 6.28 4.91 -1.47
CA PRO A 72 5.10 5.17 -0.66
C PRO A 72 3.84 4.78 -1.44
N LEU A 73 2.83 4.33 -0.71
CA LEU A 73 1.52 4.06 -1.27
C LEU A 73 0.92 5.36 -1.82
N PRO A 74 0.32 5.31 -3.04
CA PRO A 74 -0.50 6.41 -3.53
C PRO A 74 -1.67 6.67 -2.58
N GLU A 75 -2.10 7.93 -2.51
CA GLU A 75 -3.24 8.36 -1.68
C GLU A 75 -4.51 7.57 -1.99
N SER A 76 -4.71 7.20 -3.25
CA SER A 76 -5.81 6.36 -3.72
C SER A 76 -5.85 4.96 -3.10
N ILE A 77 -4.78 4.52 -2.44
CA ILE A 77 -4.70 3.27 -1.68
C ILE A 77 -4.59 3.53 -0.18
N ALA A 78 -3.70 4.43 0.25
CA ALA A 78 -3.47 4.68 1.67
C ALA A 78 -4.72 5.24 2.38
N GLY A 79 -5.44 6.16 1.73
CA GLY A 79 -6.67 6.75 2.27
C GLY A 79 -7.77 5.72 2.52
N PRO A 80 -8.19 4.92 1.51
CA PRO A 80 -9.20 3.88 1.70
C PRO A 80 -8.82 2.81 2.72
N GLU A 81 -7.56 2.39 2.78
CA GLU A 81 -7.12 1.41 3.80
C GLU A 81 -7.11 2.01 5.21
N LEU A 82 -6.75 3.29 5.36
CA LEU A 82 -6.86 4.00 6.63
C LEU A 82 -8.33 4.12 7.06
N GLU A 83 -9.23 4.50 6.15
CA GLU A 83 -10.67 4.57 6.43
C GLU A 83 -11.23 3.21 6.86
N ARG A 84 -10.92 2.17 6.10
CA ARG A 84 -11.27 0.78 6.44
C ARG A 84 -10.77 0.42 7.83
N LEU A 85 -9.50 0.72 8.14
CA LEU A 85 -8.90 0.45 9.44
C LEU A 85 -9.63 1.20 10.57
N MET A 86 -10.00 2.46 10.36
CA MET A 86 -10.75 3.23 11.35
C MET A 86 -12.12 2.61 11.61
N ASN A 87 -12.79 2.11 10.56
CA ASN A 87 -14.11 1.47 10.61
C ASN A 87 -14.08 0.04 11.16
N LEU A 88 -12.92 -0.64 11.17
CA LEU A 88 -12.75 -1.91 11.89
C LEU A 88 -12.98 -1.67 13.38
N SER A 89 -14.17 -2.01 13.88
CA SER A 89 -14.70 -1.82 15.26
C SER A 89 -15.67 -0.65 15.49
N SER A 90 -16.29 -0.07 14.45
CA SER A 90 -17.54 0.66 14.68
C SER A 90 -18.67 -0.35 14.86
N PRO A 91 -19.48 -0.28 15.94
CA PRO A 91 -20.70 -1.07 16.02
C PRO A 91 -21.58 -0.72 14.82
N SER A 92 -22.20 -1.72 14.21
CA SER A 92 -23.55 -1.52 13.69
C SER A 92 -24.41 -1.12 14.90
N GLU A 93 -24.90 0.12 14.91
CA GLU A 93 -26.05 0.51 15.75
C GLU A 93 -27.25 -0.41 15.48
#